data_AF-F4X899-F1
#
_entry.id   AF-F4X899-F1
#
_cell.length_a   1.000
_cell.length_b   1.000
_cell.length_c   1.000
_cell.angle_alpha   90.00
_cell.angle_beta   90.00
_cell.angle_gamma   90.00
#
_symmetry.space_group_name_H-M   'P 1'
#
loop_
_entity.id
_entity.type
_entity.pdbx_description
1 polymer ?
#
loop_
_entity_poly.entity_id
_entity_poly.type
_entity_poly.pdbx_seq_one_letter_code
_entity_poly.pdbx_strand_id
1 'polypeptide(L)'
;MELDQLEQSAKQLNAVLNEFPIAAVSLDDFRPIEEKVHTTRKSLIPLNARLLMLKAKYKQYVDDRRSESEDEVGNTLQNVVSDMLLNTKAVKLCLHSTTILSMLSNKEGTAEDQKKLNTYMSKLFTLNDNIMATQEAIEKASQVQLDLKIECQKAVFEHTKFLKEQEQMRSERLQKTNPEIVQTKNQLEKYIRNINIIKKLIRNFIAVSSHMLEKKPILLKMLENHRDLINIETIVKMSQSNEENE
;
A
#
# COMPACT_ATOMS: atom_id res chain seq x y z
N MET A 1 -0.54 59.10 -2.34
CA MET A 1 0.61 58.53 -1.62
C MET A 1 0.22 57.31 -0.80
N GLU A 2 -0.64 57.41 0.23
CA GLU A 2 -1.11 56.23 0.98
C GLU A 2 -2.10 55.36 0.20
N LEU A 3 -2.99 55.99 -0.60
CA LEU A 3 -3.96 55.27 -1.43
C LEU A 3 -3.27 54.44 -2.54
N ASP A 4 -2.22 54.99 -3.13
CA ASP A 4 -1.43 54.31 -4.17
C ASP A 4 -0.66 53.13 -3.59
N GLN A 5 -0.12 53.28 -2.38
CA GLN A 5 0.55 52.18 -1.65
C GLN A 5 -0.44 51.08 -1.29
N LEU A 6 -1.68 51.43 -0.94
CA LEU A 6 -2.74 50.46 -0.66
C LEU A 6 -3.15 49.70 -1.93
N GLU A 7 -3.29 50.39 -3.07
CA GLU A 7 -3.61 49.75 -4.35
C GLU A 7 -2.47 48.83 -4.82
N GLN A 8 -1.22 49.26 -4.63
CA GLN A 8 -0.05 48.46 -4.97
C GLN A 8 0.08 47.23 -4.05
N SER A 9 -0.23 47.38 -2.76
CA SER A 9 -0.28 46.29 -1.79
C SER A 9 -1.43 45.32 -2.11
N ALA A 10 -2.59 45.82 -2.55
CA ALA A 10 -3.71 45.00 -2.98
C ALA A 10 -3.39 44.21 -4.26
N LYS A 11 -2.66 44.81 -5.21
CA LYS A 11 -2.18 44.13 -6.42
C LYS A 11 -1.14 43.05 -6.09
N GLN A 12 -0.22 43.32 -5.16
CA GLN A 12 0.75 42.33 -4.67
C GLN A 12 0.06 41.19 -3.92
N LEU A 13 -0.92 41.50 -3.07
CA LEU A 13 -1.72 40.51 -2.36
C LEU A 13 -2.52 39.64 -3.34
N ASN A 14 -3.09 40.23 -4.39
CA ASN A 14 -3.84 39.50 -5.41
C ASN A 14 -2.92 38.63 -6.29
N ALA A 15 -1.69 39.05 -6.54
CA ALA A 15 -0.68 38.22 -7.21
C ALA A 15 -0.29 37.00 -6.35
N VAL A 16 -0.10 37.19 -5.04
CA VAL A 16 0.19 36.11 -4.08
C VAL A 16 -1.02 35.19 -3.89
N LEU A 17 -2.24 35.72 -3.89
CA LEU A 17 -3.48 34.94 -3.83
C LEU A 17 -3.71 34.11 -5.10
N ASN A 18 -3.20 34.52 -6.26
CA ASN A 18 -3.25 33.72 -7.49
C ASN A 18 -2.19 32.60 -7.52
N GLU A 19 -1.09 32.73 -6.76
CA GLU A 19 -0.11 31.65 -6.57
C GLU A 19 -0.59 30.59 -5.56
N PHE A 20 -1.55 30.93 -4.69
CA PHE A 20 -2.20 30.01 -3.76
C PHE A 20 -3.64 29.70 -4.21
N PRO A 21 -3.92 28.55 -4.86
CA PRO A 21 -5.26 28.24 -5.31
C PRO A 21 -6.18 27.97 -4.10
N ILE A 22 -7.00 28.95 -3.73
CA ILE A 22 -8.03 28.82 -2.69
C ILE A 22 -9.28 28.07 -3.23
N ALA A 23 -9.35 27.80 -4.53
CA ALA A 23 -10.36 26.93 -5.13
C ALA A 23 -9.81 26.21 -6.37
N ALA A 24 -10.34 25.02 -6.64
CA ALA A 24 -10.08 24.23 -7.84
C ALA A 24 -10.46 25.03 -9.10
N VAL A 25 -9.47 25.36 -9.94
CA VAL A 25 -9.66 26.10 -11.20
C VAL A 25 -9.71 25.13 -12.39
N SER A 26 -9.19 23.91 -12.22
CA SER A 26 -9.18 22.84 -13.23
C SER A 26 -9.78 21.53 -12.69
N LEU A 27 -10.31 20.68 -13.58
CA LEU A 27 -10.74 19.31 -13.24
C LEU A 27 -9.61 18.48 -12.60
N ASP A 28 -8.35 18.82 -12.89
CA ASP A 28 -7.21 18.18 -12.25
C ASP A 28 -7.08 18.51 -10.77
N ASP A 29 -7.63 19.63 -10.29
CA ASP A 29 -7.50 20.04 -8.89
C ASP A 29 -8.26 19.13 -7.93
N PHE A 30 -9.27 18.40 -8.42
CA PHE A 30 -10.04 17.40 -7.67
C PHE A 30 -9.35 16.04 -7.54
N ARG A 31 -8.26 15.79 -8.28
CA ARG A 31 -7.55 14.52 -8.16
C ARG A 31 -6.83 14.43 -6.81
N PRO A 32 -6.88 13.26 -6.13
CA PRO A 32 -6.11 13.00 -4.93
C PRO A 32 -4.63 13.37 -5.12
N ILE A 33 -4.00 13.90 -4.07
CA ILE A 33 -2.61 14.36 -4.13
C ILE A 33 -1.69 13.21 -4.57
N GLU A 34 -1.99 11.96 -4.17
CA GLU A 34 -1.22 10.79 -4.61
C GLU A 34 -1.28 10.57 -6.13
N GLU A 35 -2.43 10.80 -6.78
CA GLU A 35 -2.58 10.66 -8.23
C GLU A 35 -1.89 11.79 -8.99
N LYS A 36 -1.95 13.03 -8.47
CA LYS A 36 -1.20 14.17 -9.03
C LYS A 36 0.31 13.94 -8.94
N VAL A 37 0.78 13.44 -7.79
CA VAL A 37 2.19 13.08 -7.59
C VAL A 37 2.58 11.92 -8.52
N HIS A 38 1.70 10.93 -8.69
CA HIS A 38 1.98 9.78 -9.55
C HIS A 38 2.03 10.16 -11.04
N THR A 39 1.08 10.96 -11.52
CA THR A 39 1.05 11.46 -12.90
C THR A 39 2.23 12.38 -13.21
N THR A 40 2.59 13.27 -12.27
CA THR A 40 3.77 14.15 -12.39
C THR A 40 5.07 13.34 -12.37
N ARG A 41 5.19 12.32 -11.51
CA ARG A 41 6.32 11.38 -11.57
C ARG A 41 6.38 10.67 -12.92
N LYS A 42 5.23 10.21 -13.42
CA LYS A 42 5.15 9.48 -14.70
C LYS A 42 5.54 10.35 -15.89
N SER A 43 5.22 11.65 -15.88
CA SER A 43 5.64 12.60 -16.92
C SER A 43 7.10 13.04 -16.76
N LEU A 44 7.65 13.05 -15.54
CA LEU A 44 9.06 13.31 -15.26
C LEU A 44 9.98 12.16 -15.67
N ILE A 45 9.52 10.90 -15.66
CA ILE A 45 10.31 9.72 -16.08
C ILE A 45 10.94 9.91 -17.49
N PRO A 46 10.18 10.22 -18.56
CA PRO A 46 10.76 10.39 -19.89
C PRO A 46 11.67 11.62 -20.01
N LEU A 47 11.37 12.70 -19.28
CA LEU A 47 12.22 13.89 -19.22
C LEU A 47 13.55 13.60 -18.51
N ASN A 48 13.51 12.86 -17.41
CA ASN A 48 14.70 12.45 -16.67
C ASN A 48 15.55 11.46 -17.48
N ALA A 49 14.91 10.53 -18.18
CA ALA A 49 15.60 9.63 -19.13
C ALA A 49 16.30 10.42 -20.24
N ARG A 50 15.65 11.44 -20.82
CA ARG A 50 16.23 12.30 -21.85
C ARG A 50 17.37 13.17 -21.31
N LEU A 51 17.24 13.69 -20.09
CA LEU A 51 18.30 14.41 -19.38
C LEU A 51 19.53 13.53 -19.15
N LEU A 52 19.33 12.30 -18.67
CA LEU A 52 20.39 11.31 -18.46
C LEU A 52 21.09 10.94 -19.78
N MET A 53 20.33 10.76 -20.86
CA MET A 53 20.88 10.48 -22.19
C MET A 53 21.72 11.66 -22.73
N LEU A 54 21.27 12.89 -22.50
CA LEU A 54 22.03 14.09 -22.85
C LEU A 54 23.31 14.23 -22.01
N LYS A 55 23.22 13.99 -20.70
CA LYS A 55 24.38 13.99 -19.79
C LYS A 55 25.38 12.91 -20.16
N ALA A 56 24.93 11.72 -20.55
CA ALA A 56 25.79 10.64 -21.02
C ALA A 56 26.49 11.03 -22.33
N LYS A 57 25.76 11.62 -23.29
CA LYS A 57 26.35 12.19 -24.52
C LYS A 57 27.39 13.28 -24.23
N TYR A 58 27.10 14.16 -23.27
CA TYR A 58 27.99 15.25 -22.90
C TYR A 58 29.24 14.76 -22.16
N LYS A 59 29.10 13.81 -21.22
CA LYS A 59 30.24 13.18 -20.54
C LYS A 59 31.11 12.38 -21.51
N GLN A 60 30.53 11.65 -22.46
CA GLN A 60 31.29 10.97 -23.52
C GLN A 60 32.15 11.94 -24.36
N TYR A 61 31.79 13.22 -24.42
CA TYR A 61 32.55 14.28 -25.10
C TYR A 61 33.62 14.97 -24.24
N VAL A 62 33.53 14.86 -22.91
CA VAL A 62 34.34 15.66 -21.95
C VAL A 62 35.27 14.79 -21.08
N ASP A 63 34.96 13.51 -20.91
CA ASP A 63 35.59 12.62 -19.92
C ASP A 63 36.88 11.94 -20.41
N ASP A 64 37.76 12.73 -21.06
CA ASP A 64 39.15 12.33 -21.32
C ASP A 64 40.08 12.78 -20.17
N ARG A 65 39.57 13.51 -19.16
CA ARG A 65 40.38 14.08 -18.06
C ARG A 65 39.63 14.26 -16.74
N ARG A 66 39.93 13.37 -15.77
CA ARG A 66 40.13 13.59 -14.31
C ARG A 66 39.25 12.77 -13.35
N SER A 67 39.95 12.24 -12.34
CA SER A 67 39.53 11.42 -11.21
C SER A 67 39.29 12.25 -9.93
N GLU A 68 38.20 12.02 -9.18
CA GLU A 68 38.02 12.54 -7.81
C GLU A 68 37.33 11.55 -6.82
N SER A 69 37.74 11.73 -5.54
CA SER A 69 37.57 11.12 -4.19
C SER A 69 36.56 10.00 -3.86
N GLU A 70 37.02 9.05 -3.04
CA GLU A 70 36.54 7.67 -2.84
C GLU A 70 35.33 7.42 -1.89
N ASP A 71 34.92 8.33 -0.99
CA ASP A 71 33.86 8.01 0.00
C ASP A 71 32.44 8.51 -0.36
N GLU A 72 32.30 9.59 -1.15
CA GLU A 72 31.02 9.95 -1.79
C GLU A 72 30.72 9.05 -3.00
N VAL A 73 31.78 8.39 -3.50
CA VAL A 73 31.79 7.41 -4.58
C VAL A 73 31.07 6.14 -4.15
N GLY A 74 31.09 5.66 -2.91
CA GLY A 74 30.39 4.41 -2.55
C GLY A 74 28.87 4.43 -2.87
N ASN A 75 28.15 5.45 -2.40
CA ASN A 75 26.71 5.58 -2.61
C ASN A 75 26.35 6.09 -4.02
N THR A 76 27.16 6.99 -4.60
CA THR A 76 26.95 7.43 -5.99
C THR A 76 27.32 6.36 -6.99
N LEU A 77 28.36 5.55 -6.76
CA LEU A 77 28.74 4.39 -7.58
C LEU A 77 27.69 3.30 -7.48
N GLN A 78 27.09 3.04 -6.31
CA GLN A 78 26.03 2.04 -6.21
C GLN A 78 24.74 2.48 -6.93
N ASN A 79 24.38 3.77 -6.86
CA ASN A 79 23.28 4.34 -7.62
C ASN A 79 23.60 4.45 -9.11
N VAL A 80 24.82 4.86 -9.48
CA VAL A 80 25.31 4.93 -10.87
C VAL A 80 25.49 3.54 -11.45
N VAL A 81 25.84 2.51 -10.68
CA VAL A 81 25.92 1.11 -11.15
C VAL A 81 24.53 0.54 -11.31
N SER A 82 23.58 0.87 -10.44
CA SER A 82 22.18 0.44 -10.58
C SER A 82 21.49 1.14 -11.77
N ASP A 83 21.69 2.46 -11.88
CA ASP A 83 21.25 3.25 -13.02
C ASP A 83 22.00 2.83 -14.28
N MET A 84 23.31 2.58 -14.25
CA MET A 84 24.08 2.08 -15.39
C MET A 84 23.65 0.67 -15.74
N LEU A 85 23.29 -0.22 -14.81
CA LEU A 85 22.79 -1.57 -15.13
C LEU A 85 21.38 -1.51 -15.75
N LEU A 86 20.49 -0.67 -15.21
CA LEU A 86 19.18 -0.40 -15.77
C LEU A 86 19.30 0.26 -17.15
N ASN A 87 20.19 1.23 -17.27
CA ASN A 87 20.46 1.98 -18.49
C ASN A 87 21.24 1.13 -19.50
N THR A 88 22.08 0.18 -19.08
CA THR A 88 22.78 -0.78 -19.95
C THR A 88 21.81 -1.84 -20.45
N LYS A 89 20.90 -2.34 -19.60
CA LYS A 89 19.81 -3.23 -20.05
C LYS A 89 18.86 -2.50 -20.99
N ALA A 90 18.48 -1.27 -20.69
CA ALA A 90 17.63 -0.45 -21.54
C ALA A 90 18.32 -0.12 -22.87
N VAL A 91 19.59 0.31 -22.85
CA VAL A 91 20.41 0.54 -24.05
C VAL A 91 20.57 -0.75 -24.85
N LYS A 92 20.83 -1.89 -24.20
CA LYS A 92 20.92 -3.19 -24.85
C LYS A 92 19.59 -3.60 -25.51
N LEU A 93 18.47 -3.39 -24.83
CA LEU A 93 17.13 -3.62 -25.39
C LEU A 93 16.83 -2.67 -26.56
N CYS A 94 17.22 -1.40 -26.47
CA CYS A 94 17.08 -0.43 -27.55
C CYS A 94 17.96 -0.81 -28.76
N LEU A 95 19.18 -1.26 -28.53
CA LEU A 95 20.08 -1.76 -29.58
C LEU A 95 19.50 -3.02 -30.21
N HIS A 96 19.04 -3.99 -29.42
CA HIS A 96 18.35 -5.19 -29.93
C HIS A 96 17.09 -4.84 -30.74
N SER A 97 16.28 -3.89 -30.27
CA SER A 97 15.11 -3.39 -30.99
C SER A 97 15.50 -2.72 -32.31
N THR A 98 16.60 -1.94 -32.32
CA THR A 98 17.14 -1.32 -33.53
C THR A 98 17.63 -2.35 -34.53
N THR A 99 18.30 -3.41 -34.06
CA THR A 99 18.74 -4.54 -34.90
C THR A 99 17.54 -5.35 -35.44
N ILE A 100 16.49 -5.55 -34.64
CA ILE A 100 15.27 -6.19 -35.11
C ILE A 100 14.58 -5.34 -36.19
N LEU A 101 14.55 -4.02 -36.02
CA LEU A 101 14.01 -3.08 -37.02
C LEU A 101 14.85 -3.04 -38.29
N SER A 102 16.19 -3.09 -38.20
CA SER A 102 17.08 -3.14 -39.36
C SER A 102 16.92 -4.45 -40.13
N MET A 103 16.75 -5.57 -39.41
CA MET A 103 16.40 -6.88 -39.97
C MET A 103 15.06 -6.88 -40.69
N LEU A 104 14.03 -6.25 -40.13
CA LEU A 104 12.72 -6.11 -40.79
C LEU A 104 12.74 -5.17 -41.99
N SER A 105 13.64 -4.19 -42.01
CA SER A 105 13.74 -3.17 -43.07
C SER A 105 14.62 -3.57 -44.25
N ASN A 106 15.03 -4.85 -44.34
CA ASN A 106 15.98 -5.37 -45.34
C ASN A 106 17.35 -4.64 -45.34
N LYS A 107 17.74 -3.97 -44.25
CA LYS A 107 19.00 -3.23 -44.15
C LYS A 107 20.15 -4.10 -43.65
N GLU A 108 19.86 -5.08 -42.79
CA GLU A 108 20.81 -6.02 -42.19
C GLU A 108 20.17 -7.41 -42.02
N GLY A 109 20.96 -8.49 -41.94
CA GLY A 109 20.47 -9.86 -41.70
C GLY A 109 20.10 -10.65 -42.97
N THR A 110 20.03 -11.97 -42.86
CA THR A 110 19.69 -12.86 -43.99
C THR A 110 18.18 -13.06 -44.13
N ALA A 111 17.71 -13.47 -45.31
CA ALA A 111 16.30 -13.81 -45.53
C ALA A 111 15.79 -14.93 -44.59
N GLU A 112 16.68 -15.81 -44.13
CA GLU A 112 16.35 -16.85 -43.17
C GLU A 112 16.13 -16.28 -41.75
N ASP A 113 16.90 -15.28 -41.35
CA ASP A 113 16.76 -14.59 -40.07
C ASP A 113 15.43 -13.82 -40.01
N GLN A 114 15.02 -13.19 -41.12
CA GLN A 114 13.72 -12.53 -41.23
C GLN A 114 12.56 -13.52 -41.08
N LYS A 115 12.67 -14.70 -41.70
CA LYS A 115 11.64 -15.75 -41.58
C LYS A 115 11.52 -16.26 -40.14
N LYS A 116 12.65 -16.45 -39.45
CA LYS A 116 12.69 -16.82 -38.02
C LYS A 116 12.07 -15.73 -37.16
N LEU A 117 12.46 -14.47 -37.37
CA LEU A 117 11.94 -13.32 -36.62
C LEU A 117 10.43 -13.17 -36.79
N ASN A 118 9.91 -13.25 -38.02
CA ASN A 118 8.47 -13.18 -38.30
C ASN A 118 7.72 -14.33 -37.60
N THR A 119 8.29 -15.54 -37.59
CA THR A 119 7.68 -16.68 -36.88
C THR A 119 7.61 -16.43 -35.38
N TYR A 120 8.67 -15.87 -34.77
CA TYR A 120 8.66 -15.53 -33.34
C TYR A 120 7.71 -14.39 -33.02
N MET A 121 7.66 -13.35 -33.86
CA MET A 121 6.72 -12.24 -33.71
C MET A 121 5.28 -12.72 -33.80
N SER A 122 4.93 -13.55 -34.78
CA SER A 122 3.59 -14.13 -34.88
C SER A 122 3.21 -14.94 -33.63
N LYS A 123 4.12 -15.77 -33.11
CA LYS A 123 3.88 -16.51 -31.86
C LYS A 123 3.69 -15.58 -30.66
N LEU A 124 4.48 -14.51 -30.57
CA LEU A 124 4.35 -13.51 -29.51
C LEU A 124 3.02 -12.75 -29.59
N PHE A 125 2.59 -12.38 -30.79
CA PHE A 125 1.28 -11.74 -31.00
C PHE A 125 0.13 -12.67 -30.62
N THR A 126 0.14 -13.92 -31.08
CA THR A 126 -0.88 -14.90 -30.70
C THR A 126 -0.91 -15.12 -29.18
N LEU A 127 0.25 -15.18 -28.53
CA LEU A 127 0.32 -15.29 -27.08
C LEU A 127 -0.26 -14.05 -26.39
N ASN A 128 0.06 -12.85 -26.87
CA ASN A 128 -0.45 -11.60 -26.32
C ASN A 128 -1.98 -11.49 -26.49
N ASP A 129 -2.51 -11.88 -27.66
CA ASP A 129 -3.95 -11.90 -27.92
C ASP A 129 -4.66 -12.87 -26.96
N ASN A 130 -4.09 -14.05 -26.72
CA ASN A 130 -4.62 -15.02 -25.76
C ASN A 130 -4.60 -14.47 -24.32
N ILE A 131 -3.53 -13.78 -23.93
CA ILE A 131 -3.43 -13.13 -22.61
C ILE A 131 -4.49 -12.05 -22.48
N MET A 132 -4.69 -11.21 -23.50
CA MET A 132 -5.72 -10.18 -23.53
C MET A 132 -7.12 -10.76 -23.42
N ALA A 133 -7.43 -11.80 -24.20
CA ALA A 133 -8.73 -12.48 -24.14
C ALA A 133 -9.00 -13.08 -22.75
N THR A 134 -7.96 -13.65 -22.12
CA THR A 134 -8.05 -14.19 -20.76
C THR A 134 -8.30 -13.08 -19.74
N GLN A 135 -7.59 -11.95 -19.88
CA GLN A 135 -7.74 -10.79 -19.00
C GLN A 135 -9.17 -10.22 -19.08
N GLU A 136 -9.72 -10.08 -20.28
CA GLU A 136 -11.11 -9.63 -20.47
C GLU A 136 -12.12 -10.59 -19.83
N ALA A 137 -11.88 -11.90 -19.92
CA ALA A 137 -12.72 -12.89 -19.28
C ALA A 137 -12.64 -12.79 -17.73
N ILE A 138 -11.44 -12.56 -17.19
CA ILE A 138 -11.23 -12.33 -15.75
C ILE A 138 -11.95 -11.07 -15.29
N GLU A 139 -11.89 -9.97 -16.04
CA GLU A 139 -12.58 -8.72 -15.71
C GLU A 139 -14.10 -8.91 -15.69
N LYS A 140 -14.65 -9.57 -16.72
CA LYS A 140 -16.09 -9.90 -16.77
C LYS A 140 -16.52 -10.77 -15.59
N ALA A 141 -15.76 -11.82 -15.27
CA ALA A 141 -16.05 -12.69 -14.13
C ALA A 141 -15.96 -11.95 -12.79
N SER A 142 -14.98 -11.05 -12.66
CA SER A 142 -14.78 -10.22 -11.47
C SER A 142 -15.95 -9.26 -11.26
N GLN A 143 -16.48 -8.68 -12.33
CA GLN A 143 -17.66 -7.82 -12.27
C GLN A 143 -18.89 -8.59 -11.79
N VAL A 144 -19.17 -9.76 -12.37
CA VAL A 144 -20.27 -10.63 -11.94
C VAL A 144 -20.12 -11.03 -10.47
N GLN A 145 -18.90 -11.34 -10.03
CA GLN A 145 -18.63 -11.65 -8.62
C GLN A 145 -18.91 -10.46 -7.71
N LEU A 146 -18.56 -9.24 -8.12
CA LEU A 146 -18.83 -8.02 -7.37
C LEU A 146 -20.34 -7.79 -7.21
N ASP A 147 -21.10 -7.93 -8.30
CA ASP A 147 -22.54 -7.74 -8.30
C ASP A 147 -23.24 -8.76 -7.38
N LEU A 148 -22.85 -10.04 -7.46
CA LEU A 148 -23.35 -11.08 -6.56
C LEU A 148 -23.00 -10.82 -5.09
N LYS A 149 -21.82 -10.29 -4.80
CA LYS A 149 -21.45 -9.89 -3.42
C LYS A 149 -22.34 -8.77 -2.91
N ILE A 150 -22.65 -7.79 -3.76
CA ILE A 150 -23.56 -6.69 -3.40
C ILE A 150 -24.97 -7.24 -3.13
N GLU A 151 -25.50 -8.11 -3.97
CA GLU A 151 -26.80 -8.75 -3.76
C GLU A 151 -26.83 -9.56 -2.47
N CYS A 152 -25.81 -10.38 -2.22
CA CYS A 152 -25.69 -11.15 -0.98
C CYS A 152 -25.67 -10.24 0.25
N GLN A 153 -24.92 -9.15 0.19
CA GLN A 153 -24.86 -8.17 1.29
C GLN A 153 -26.22 -7.51 1.54
N LYS A 154 -26.95 -7.16 0.48
CA LYS A 154 -28.32 -6.64 0.58
C LYS A 154 -29.26 -7.66 1.23
N ALA A 155 -29.24 -8.91 0.77
CA ALA A 155 -30.08 -9.97 1.32
C ALA A 155 -29.77 -10.26 2.79
N VAL A 156 -28.49 -10.28 3.18
CA VAL A 156 -28.08 -10.42 4.59
C VAL A 156 -28.59 -9.24 5.41
N PHE A 157 -28.47 -8.02 4.90
CA PHE A 157 -28.97 -6.83 5.57
C PHE A 157 -30.49 -6.90 5.78
N GLU A 158 -31.26 -7.22 4.74
CA GLU A 158 -32.71 -7.37 4.83
C GLU A 158 -33.11 -8.47 5.83
N HIS A 159 -32.44 -9.62 5.81
CA HIS A 159 -32.69 -10.69 6.76
C HIS A 159 -32.40 -10.25 8.21
N THR A 160 -31.29 -9.56 8.44
CA THR A 160 -30.99 -9.03 9.79
C THR A 160 -32.00 -7.97 10.24
N LYS A 161 -32.53 -7.15 9.32
CA LYS A 161 -33.61 -6.21 9.61
C LYS A 161 -34.89 -6.96 10.01
N PHE A 162 -35.30 -7.96 9.23
CA PHE A 162 -36.44 -8.81 9.54
C PHE A 162 -36.33 -9.47 10.93
N LEU A 163 -35.16 -10.01 11.27
CA LEU A 163 -34.94 -10.61 12.60
C LEU A 163 -35.08 -9.59 13.73
N LYS A 164 -34.57 -8.36 13.55
CA LYS A 164 -34.73 -7.29 14.54
C LYS A 164 -36.19 -6.90 14.72
N GLU A 165 -36.95 -6.77 13.63
CA GLU A 165 -38.38 -6.47 13.69
C GLU A 165 -39.15 -7.59 14.41
N GLN A 166 -38.81 -8.85 14.14
CA GLN A 166 -39.41 -10.00 14.82
C GLN A 166 -39.07 -10.03 16.31
N GLU A 167 -37.82 -9.74 16.68
CA GLU A 167 -37.40 -9.64 18.07
C GLU A 167 -38.12 -8.50 18.78
N GLN A 168 -38.23 -7.33 18.15
CA GLN A 168 -38.94 -6.19 18.71
C GLN A 168 -40.41 -6.55 18.99
N MET A 169 -41.11 -7.12 18.00
CA MET A 169 -42.50 -7.55 18.16
C MET A 169 -42.68 -8.59 19.28
N ARG A 170 -41.76 -9.55 19.41
CA ARG A 170 -41.76 -10.52 20.51
C ARG A 170 -41.51 -9.83 21.86
N SER A 171 -40.56 -8.90 21.91
CA SER A 171 -40.21 -8.18 23.13
C SER A 171 -41.36 -7.30 23.61
N GLU A 172 -42.07 -6.60 22.72
CA GLU A 172 -43.23 -5.78 23.03
C GLU A 172 -44.39 -6.64 23.55
N ARG A 173 -44.62 -7.81 22.94
CA ARG A 173 -45.62 -8.77 23.46
C ARG A 173 -45.21 -9.31 24.82
N LEU A 174 -43.95 -9.67 25.02
CA LEU A 174 -43.44 -10.17 26.30
C LEU A 174 -43.57 -9.10 27.39
N GLN A 175 -43.26 -7.84 27.08
CA GLN A 175 -43.37 -6.72 28.01
C GLN A 175 -44.80 -6.44 28.44
N LYS A 176 -45.77 -6.61 27.53
CA LYS A 176 -47.20 -6.50 27.84
C LYS A 176 -47.73 -7.69 28.67
N THR A 177 -47.20 -8.89 28.43
CA THR A 177 -47.74 -10.13 29.02
C THR A 177 -47.05 -10.52 30.33
N ASN A 178 -45.76 -10.23 30.47
CA ASN A 178 -44.97 -10.62 31.63
C ASN A 178 -43.74 -9.69 31.85
N PRO A 179 -43.91 -8.57 32.59
CA PRO A 179 -42.89 -7.51 32.69
C PRO A 179 -41.65 -7.91 33.52
N GLU A 180 -41.78 -8.82 34.49
CA GLU A 180 -40.65 -9.28 35.32
C GLU A 180 -39.61 -10.05 34.49
N ILE A 181 -40.06 -10.89 33.56
CA ILE A 181 -39.18 -11.65 32.66
C ILE A 181 -38.35 -10.71 31.76
N VAL A 182 -38.93 -9.57 31.33
CA VAL A 182 -38.22 -8.56 30.55
C VAL A 182 -37.12 -7.88 31.37
N GLN A 183 -37.36 -7.61 32.65
CA GLN A 183 -36.32 -7.05 33.53
C GLN A 183 -35.17 -8.04 33.71
N THR A 184 -35.46 -9.32 33.95
CA THR A 184 -34.42 -10.36 34.08
C THR A 184 -33.64 -10.52 32.77
N LYS A 185 -34.31 -10.53 31.60
CA LYS A 185 -33.63 -10.58 30.29
C LYS A 185 -32.65 -9.41 30.12
N ASN A 186 -33.08 -8.18 30.43
CA ASN A 186 -32.24 -6.98 30.31
C ASN A 186 -31.03 -7.01 31.26
N GLN A 187 -31.20 -7.52 32.48
CA GLN A 187 -30.08 -7.71 33.40
C GLN A 187 -29.07 -8.73 32.83
N LEU A 188 -29.57 -9.85 32.30
CA LEU A 188 -28.74 -10.91 31.71
C LEU A 188 -27.98 -10.41 30.47
N GLU A 189 -28.62 -9.62 29.61
CA GLU A 189 -27.96 -8.96 28.47
C GLU A 189 -26.84 -8.01 28.90
N LYS A 190 -27.05 -7.21 29.96
CA LYS A 190 -25.98 -6.35 30.53
C LYS A 190 -24.80 -7.19 31.02
N TYR A 191 -25.06 -8.29 31.73
CA TYR A 191 -24.00 -9.20 32.17
C TYR A 191 -23.23 -9.80 30.99
N ILE A 192 -23.92 -10.29 29.95
CA ILE A 192 -23.28 -10.84 28.75
C ILE A 192 -22.43 -9.78 28.03
N ARG A 193 -22.92 -8.54 27.91
CA ARG A 193 -22.14 -7.44 27.33
C ARG A 193 -20.87 -7.17 28.14
N ASN A 194 -20.95 -7.15 29.46
CA ASN A 194 -19.78 -6.97 30.34
C ASN A 194 -18.76 -8.10 30.15
N ILE A 195 -19.21 -9.36 30.10
CA ILE A 195 -18.35 -10.53 29.83
C ILE A 195 -17.63 -10.36 28.48
N ASN A 196 -18.34 -9.93 27.43
CA ASN A 196 -17.75 -9.73 26.12
C ASN A 196 -16.73 -8.58 26.07
N ILE A 197 -16.98 -7.49 26.78
CA ILE A 197 -16.02 -6.37 26.93
C ILE A 197 -14.76 -6.86 27.62
N ILE A 198 -14.89 -7.57 28.75
CA ILE A 198 -13.76 -8.14 29.50
C ILE A 198 -12.98 -9.12 28.61
N LYS A 199 -13.65 -10.01 27.88
CA LYS A 199 -13.01 -10.95 26.95
C LYS A 199 -12.20 -10.22 25.88
N LYS A 200 -12.71 -9.11 25.34
CA LYS A 200 -12.00 -8.28 24.35
C LYS A 200 -10.79 -7.58 24.95
N LEU A 201 -10.91 -7.07 26.18
CA LEU A 201 -9.80 -6.47 26.92
C LEU A 201 -8.69 -7.49 27.20
N ILE A 202 -9.04 -8.69 27.65
CA ILE A 202 -8.07 -9.78 27.86
C ILE A 202 -7.38 -10.14 26.55
N ARG A 203 -8.12 -10.27 25.44
CA ARG A 203 -7.51 -10.56 24.13
C ARG A 203 -6.55 -9.48 23.68
N ASN A 204 -6.92 -8.21 23.86
CA ASN A 204 -6.05 -7.08 23.54
C ASN A 204 -4.82 -7.05 24.45
N PHE A 205 -4.98 -7.31 25.75
CA PHE A 205 -3.89 -7.42 26.70
C PHE A 205 -2.90 -8.51 26.28
N ILE A 206 -3.38 -9.72 25.99
CA ILE A 206 -2.55 -10.83 25.50
C ILE A 206 -1.83 -10.45 24.21
N ALA A 207 -2.52 -9.82 23.25
CA ALA A 207 -1.91 -9.41 21.98
C ALA A 207 -0.79 -8.37 22.18
N VAL A 208 -1.03 -7.36 23.03
CA VAL A 208 -0.02 -6.34 23.37
C VAL A 208 1.15 -6.97 24.12
N SER A 209 0.89 -7.82 25.12
CA SER A 209 1.93 -8.53 25.87
C SER A 209 2.77 -9.42 24.96
N SER A 210 2.14 -10.15 24.03
CA SER A 210 2.85 -11.00 23.06
C SER A 210 3.79 -10.18 22.18
N HIS A 211 3.32 -9.05 21.64
CA HIS A 211 4.15 -8.15 20.86
C HIS A 211 5.26 -7.46 21.69
N MET A 212 5.02 -7.16 22.98
CA MET A 212 6.06 -6.65 23.88
C MET A 212 7.13 -7.70 24.19
N LEU A 213 6.74 -8.97 24.30
CA LEU A 213 7.67 -10.09 24.45
C LEU A 213 8.49 -10.33 23.18
N GLU A 214 7.88 -10.25 21.99
CA GLU A 214 8.58 -10.32 20.70
C GLU A 214 9.62 -9.20 20.53
N LYS A 215 9.30 -7.97 20.96
CA LYS A 215 10.21 -6.81 20.87
C LYS A 215 11.37 -6.84 21.86
N LYS A 216 11.27 -7.61 22.95
CA LYS A 216 12.33 -7.76 23.96
C LYS A 216 12.68 -9.24 24.13
N PRO A 217 13.42 -9.83 23.18
CA PRO A 217 13.80 -11.25 23.22
C PRO A 217 14.65 -11.62 24.44
N ILE A 218 15.29 -10.64 25.09
CA ILE A 218 15.99 -10.81 26.37
C ILE A 218 15.02 -11.25 27.48
N LEU A 219 13.78 -10.74 27.51
CA LEU A 219 12.79 -11.12 28.54
C LEU A 219 12.28 -12.55 28.33
N LEU A 220 12.07 -12.95 27.07
CA LEU A 220 11.74 -14.35 26.72
C LEU A 220 12.87 -15.30 27.08
N LYS A 221 14.12 -14.91 26.77
CA LYS A 221 15.32 -15.70 27.09
C LYS A 221 15.59 -15.77 28.59
N MET A 222 15.33 -14.70 29.35
CA MET A 222 15.36 -14.72 30.82
C MET A 222 14.26 -15.62 31.40
N LEU A 223 13.04 -15.56 30.87
CA LEU A 223 11.94 -16.44 31.30
C LEU A 223 12.25 -17.91 31.02
N GLU A 224 12.80 -18.25 29.86
CA GLU A 224 13.26 -19.61 29.56
C GLU A 224 14.40 -20.05 30.50
N ASN A 225 15.41 -19.20 30.69
CA ASN A 225 16.56 -19.51 31.55
C ASN A 225 16.20 -19.62 33.04
N HIS A 226 15.12 -18.97 33.49
CA HIS A 226 14.67 -18.99 34.89
C HIS A 226 13.44 -19.90 35.11
N ARG A 227 12.91 -20.55 34.07
CA ARG A 227 11.77 -21.48 34.17
C ARG A 227 12.08 -22.66 35.09
N ASP A 228 13.32 -23.15 35.07
CA ASP A 228 13.75 -24.28 35.90
C ASP A 228 14.15 -23.86 37.33
N LEU A 229 14.41 -22.56 37.55
CA LEU A 229 14.74 -21.99 38.88
C LEU A 229 13.49 -21.74 39.73
N ILE A 230 12.34 -21.50 39.09
CA ILE A 230 11.06 -21.29 39.76
C ILE A 230 10.31 -22.63 39.80
N ASN A 231 10.78 -23.54 40.65
CA ASN A 231 9.99 -24.73 41.00
C ASN A 231 8.86 -24.32 41.99
N ILE A 232 7.89 -25.21 42.21
CA ILE A 232 6.77 -24.97 43.15
C ILE A 232 7.29 -24.65 44.57
N GLU A 233 8.37 -25.29 45.00
CA GLU A 233 9.07 -25.06 46.26
C GLU A 233 9.65 -23.64 46.37
N THR A 234 10.19 -23.08 45.27
CA THR A 234 10.68 -21.70 45.18
C THR A 234 9.53 -20.70 45.25
N ILE A 235 8.39 -21.00 44.59
CA ILE A 235 7.18 -20.16 44.66
C ILE A 235 6.62 -20.14 46.09
N VAL A 236 6.55 -21.30 46.74
CA VAL A 236 6.09 -21.44 48.14
C VAL A 236 6.99 -20.64 49.10
N LYS A 237 8.31 -20.71 48.93
CA LYS A 237 9.26 -19.92 49.72
C LYS A 237 9.12 -18.41 49.47
N MET A 238 8.93 -17.98 48.22
CA MET A 238 8.72 -16.57 47.89
C MET A 238 7.42 -16.01 48.46
N SER A 239 6.34 -16.81 48.49
CA SER A 239 5.08 -16.40 49.12
C SER A 239 5.19 -16.30 50.64
N GLN A 240 5.97 -17.17 51.28
CA GLN A 240 6.19 -17.16 52.73
C GLN A 240 7.15 -16.03 53.16
N SER A 241 8.18 -15.74 52.38
CA SER A 241 9.15 -14.66 52.71
C SER A 241 8.57 -13.24 52.59
N ASN A 242 7.44 -13.07 51.92
CA ASN A 242 6.71 -11.80 51.89
C ASN A 242 5.81 -11.60 53.13
N GLU A 243 5.46 -12.67 53.86
CA GLU A 243 4.72 -12.59 55.12
C GLU A 243 5.66 -12.40 56.34
N GLU A 244 6.95 -12.71 56.22
CA GLU A 244 7.95 -12.55 57.31
C GLU A 244 8.59 -11.15 57.38
N ASN A 245 8.27 -10.24 56.45
CA ASN A 245 8.76 -8.85 56.42
C ASN A 245 7.65 -7.78 56.58
N GLU A 246 6.47 -8.17 57.05
CA GLU A 246 5.49 -7.29 57.71
C GLU A 246 5.54 -7.50 59.23
#